data_AF-A0A060C0I7-F1
#
_entry.id   AF-A0A060C0I7-F1
#
_cell.length_a   1.000
_cell.length_b   1.000
_cell.length_c   1.000
_cell.angle_alpha   90.00
_cell.angle_beta   90.00
_cell.angle_gamma   90.00
#
_symmetry.space_group_name_H-M   'P 1'
#
loop_
_entity.id
_entity.type
_entity.pdbx_description
1 polymer ?
#
loop_
_entity_poly.entity_id
_entity_poly.type
_entity_poly.pdbx_seq_one_letter_code
_entity_poly.pdbx_strand_id
1 'polypeptide(L)'
;AAPEPRGPGGWWLGGGAFLLAILLWFAPMLSLALLDGDPGHRAYLQDLLFRQTATRYVNAWHHHKPVWYFVEVVITQWLPFSAFLPWLVRPWRDAWRQRDARVWWPLAWALLVFVFFSASPGKRDMYILPALPMVAVAAAPYLES
;
A
#
# COMPACT_ATOMS: atom_id res chain seq x y z
N ALA A 1 8.82 20.24 31.64
CA ALA A 1 7.67 20.33 30.73
C ALA A 1 7.91 19.37 29.58
N ALA A 2 6.99 18.41 29.35
CA ALA A 2 7.05 17.58 28.15
C ALA A 2 6.79 18.50 26.93
N PRO A 3 7.49 18.33 25.80
CA PRO A 3 7.23 19.14 24.61
C PRO A 3 5.79 18.92 24.15
N GLU A 4 5.04 20.00 23.96
CA GLU A 4 3.68 19.91 23.42
C GLU A 4 3.71 19.35 21.99
N PRO A 5 2.76 18.47 21.63
CA PRO A 5 2.65 17.96 20.27
C PRO A 5 2.38 19.14 19.32
N ARG A 6 3.30 19.38 18.38
CA ARG A 6 3.10 20.34 17.28
C ARG A 6 1.80 19.97 16.56
N GLY A 7 0.84 20.91 16.54
CA GLY A 7 -0.46 20.73 15.90
C GLY A 7 -0.34 20.30 14.42
N PRO A 8 -1.38 19.66 13.86
CA PRO A 8 -1.32 19.07 12.52
C PRO A 8 -1.39 20.14 11.42
N GLY A 9 -0.32 20.92 11.25
CA GLY A 9 -0.23 21.98 10.25
C GLY A 9 0.62 21.57 9.06
N GLY A 10 0.00 21.31 7.90
CA GLY A 10 0.71 21.21 6.62
C GLY A 10 0.47 19.94 5.78
N TRP A 11 -0.22 18.94 6.31
CA TRP A 11 -0.53 17.68 5.59
C TRP A 11 -1.27 17.93 4.26
N TRP A 12 -2.18 18.91 4.27
CA TRP A 12 -2.93 19.37 3.10
C TRP A 12 -2.03 20.06 2.06
N LEU A 13 -0.96 20.72 2.49
CA LEU A 13 0.03 21.31 1.57
C LEU A 13 0.84 20.21 0.88
N GLY A 14 1.22 19.16 1.63
CA GLY A 14 1.86 17.98 1.06
C GLY A 14 0.96 17.27 0.05
N GLY A 15 -0.30 17.02 0.41
CA GLY A 15 -1.30 16.46 -0.51
C GLY A 15 -1.54 17.34 -1.73
N GLY A 16 -1.64 18.65 -1.53
CA GLY A 16 -1.81 19.63 -2.62
C GLY A 16 -0.62 19.68 -3.56
N ALA A 17 0.61 19.69 -3.05
CA ALA A 17 1.84 19.65 -3.85
C ALA A 17 1.96 18.36 -4.65
N PHE A 18 1.59 17.21 -4.06
CA PHE A 18 1.57 15.93 -4.74
C PHE A 18 0.57 15.91 -5.91
N LEU A 19 -0.66 16.39 -5.68
CA LEU A 19 -1.67 16.51 -6.73
C LEU A 19 -1.23 17.49 -7.82
N LEU A 20 -0.62 18.62 -7.44
CA LEU A 20 -0.09 19.58 -8.40
C LEU A 20 0.99 18.96 -9.29
N ALA A 21 1.90 18.17 -8.72
CA ALA A 21 2.93 17.48 -9.49
C ALA A 21 2.33 16.50 -10.51
N ILE A 22 1.31 15.74 -10.10
CA ILE A 22 0.56 14.85 -11.02
C ILE A 22 -0.06 15.67 -12.16
N LEU A 23 -0.76 16.76 -11.82
CA LEU A 23 -1.44 17.60 -12.81
C LEU A 23 -0.47 18.30 -13.75
N LEU A 24 0.66 18.79 -13.24
CA LEU A 24 1.66 19.50 -14.04
C LEU A 24 2.23 18.62 -15.16
N TRP A 25 2.39 17.33 -14.91
CA TRP A 25 2.81 16.37 -15.93
C TRP A 25 1.64 15.86 -16.79
N PHE A 26 0.52 15.50 -16.16
CA PHE A 26 -0.58 14.80 -16.82
C PHE A 26 -1.47 15.72 -17.67
N ALA A 27 -1.73 16.94 -17.21
CA ALA A 27 -2.59 17.90 -17.90
C ALA A 27 -2.08 18.28 -19.31
N PRO A 28 -0.79 18.62 -19.54
CA PRO A 28 -0.31 18.93 -20.89
C PRO A 28 -0.32 17.70 -21.81
N MET A 29 -0.05 16.50 -21.28
CA MET A 29 -0.14 15.27 -22.05
C MET A 29 -1.59 15.01 -22.50
N LEU A 30 -2.55 15.19 -21.58
CA LEU A 30 -3.97 15.01 -21.87
C LEU A 30 -4.49 16.06 -22.84
N SER A 31 -4.06 17.33 -22.71
CA SER A 31 -4.48 18.39 -23.62
C SER A 31 -3.98 18.15 -25.04
N LEU A 32 -2.71 17.77 -25.22
CA LEU A 32 -2.15 17.41 -26.53
C LEU A 32 -2.89 16.22 -27.13
N ALA A 33 -3.07 15.15 -26.35
CA ALA A 33 -3.74 13.94 -26.83
C ALA A 33 -5.21 14.16 -27.20
N LEU A 34 -5.92 15.07 -26.51
CA LEU A 34 -7.34 15.28 -26.75
C LEU A 34 -7.66 16.39 -27.75
N LEU A 35 -6.79 17.41 -27.89
CA LEU A 35 -7.08 18.64 -28.63
C LEU A 35 -6.39 18.75 -29.99
N ASP A 36 -5.24 18.10 -30.21
CA ASP A 36 -4.46 18.23 -31.45
C ASP A 36 -5.07 17.47 -32.65
N GLY A 37 -6.11 16.67 -32.40
CA GLY A 37 -6.82 15.91 -33.44
C GLY A 37 -6.06 14.70 -33.99
N ASP A 38 -4.78 14.52 -33.64
CA ASP A 38 -3.97 13.38 -34.07
C ASP A 38 -4.46 12.04 -33.46
N PRO A 39 -4.85 11.07 -34.29
CA PRO A 39 -5.21 9.72 -33.84
C PRO A 39 -4.09 9.01 -33.08
N GLY A 40 -2.81 9.30 -33.39
CA GLY A 40 -1.65 8.70 -32.75
C GLY A 40 -1.55 9.04 -31.27
N HIS A 41 -1.71 10.31 -30.90
CA HIS A 41 -1.71 10.75 -29.50
C HIS A 41 -2.89 10.17 -28.70
N ARG A 42 -4.07 10.04 -29.31
CA ARG A 42 -5.24 9.40 -28.67
C ARG A 42 -5.02 7.92 -28.42
N ALA A 43 -4.43 7.21 -29.38
CA ALA A 43 -4.09 5.79 -29.22
C ALA A 43 -3.05 5.59 -28.11
N TYR A 44 -2.03 6.45 -28.04
CA TYR A 44 -1.04 6.44 -26.97
C TYR A 44 -1.68 6.63 -25.58
N LEU A 45 -2.58 7.60 -25.43
CA LEU A 45 -3.30 7.83 -24.17
C LEU A 45 -4.12 6.61 -23.74
N GLN A 46 -4.84 5.98 -24.67
CA GLN A 46 -5.63 4.78 -24.39
C GLN A 46 -4.74 3.60 -23.99
N ASP A 47 -3.63 3.38 -24.70
CA ASP A 47 -2.70 2.32 -24.37
C ASP A 47 -2.03 2.55 -23.01
N LEU A 48 -1.67 3.78 -22.68
CA LEU A 48 -1.11 4.14 -21.38
C LEU A 48 -2.11 3.85 -20.25
N LEU A 49 -3.33 4.39 -20.32
CA LEU A 49 -4.33 4.29 -19.24
C LEU A 49 -4.91 2.89 -19.08
N PHE A 50 -5.17 2.19 -20.18
CA PHE A 50 -5.90 0.93 -20.15
C PHE A 50 -4.99 -0.26 -20.35
N ARG A 51 -4.14 -0.24 -21.38
CA ARG A 51 -3.33 -1.41 -21.74
C ARG A 51 -2.13 -1.60 -20.81
N GLN A 52 -1.43 -0.52 -20.48
CA GLN A 52 -0.27 -0.57 -19.59
C GLN A 52 -0.65 -0.58 -18.11
N THR A 53 -1.70 0.15 -17.70
CA THR A 53 -2.11 0.22 -16.28
C THR A 53 -3.14 -0.85 -15.92
N ALA A 54 -4.26 -0.95 -16.64
CA ALA A 54 -5.34 -1.86 -16.25
C ALA A 54 -5.08 -3.30 -16.71
N THR A 55 -4.74 -3.53 -17.97
CA THR A 55 -4.57 -4.90 -18.51
C THR A 55 -3.44 -5.65 -17.82
N ARG A 56 -2.34 -4.99 -17.43
CA ARG A 56 -1.29 -5.61 -16.61
C ARG A 56 -1.76 -6.04 -15.22
N TYR A 57 -2.73 -5.34 -14.65
CA TYR A 57 -3.28 -5.67 -13.33
C TYR A 57 -4.23 -6.89 -13.41
N VAL A 58 -5.08 -6.97 -14.45
CA VAL A 58 -6.09 -8.04 -14.56
C VAL A 58 -5.59 -9.30 -15.27
N ASN A 59 -4.67 -9.17 -16.23
CA ASN A 59 -4.18 -10.29 -17.06
C ASN A 59 -2.78 -10.76 -16.65
N ALA A 60 -2.60 -11.20 -15.41
CA ALA A 60 -1.40 -11.93 -15.01
C ALA A 60 -1.51 -13.41 -15.42
N TRP A 61 -1.36 -13.71 -16.72
CA TRP A 61 -1.64 -15.03 -17.30
C TRP A 61 -0.72 -16.18 -16.83
N HIS A 62 0.31 -15.92 -16.00
CA HIS A 62 1.34 -16.93 -15.70
C HIS A 62 1.75 -17.14 -14.23
N HIS A 63 1.10 -16.52 -13.24
CA HIS A 63 1.55 -16.64 -11.83
C HIS A 63 0.43 -16.87 -10.80
N HIS A 64 -0.42 -17.87 -11.07
CA HIS A 64 -1.41 -18.33 -10.10
C HIS A 64 -0.70 -18.98 -8.90
N LYS A 65 -0.52 -18.18 -7.85
CA LYS A 65 -0.07 -18.64 -6.53
C LYS A 65 -1.29 -18.92 -5.65
N PRO A 66 -1.19 -19.87 -4.71
CA PRO A 66 -2.29 -20.19 -3.81
C PRO A 66 -2.70 -19.00 -2.95
N VAL A 67 -3.91 -19.03 -2.40
CA VAL A 67 -4.45 -17.94 -1.54
C VAL A 67 -3.60 -17.71 -0.28
N TRP A 68 -2.89 -18.73 0.20
CA TRP A 68 -1.97 -18.66 1.35
C TRP A 68 -0.55 -18.21 0.99
N TYR A 69 -0.25 -17.88 -0.27
CA TYR A 69 1.11 -17.52 -0.71
C TYR A 69 1.74 -16.40 0.12
N PHE A 70 0.98 -15.37 0.47
CA PHE A 70 1.51 -14.29 1.31
C PHE A 70 1.74 -14.70 2.77
N VAL A 71 1.05 -15.72 3.27
CA VAL A 71 1.36 -16.30 4.60
C VAL A 71 2.75 -16.95 4.56
N GLU A 72 3.06 -17.69 3.50
CA GLU A 72 4.38 -18.29 3.29
C GLU A 72 5.47 -17.20 3.17
N VAL A 73 5.20 -16.13 2.42
CA VAL A 73 6.11 -14.97 2.31
C VAL A 73 6.32 -14.31 3.67
N VAL A 74 5.27 -14.08 4.45
CA VAL A 74 5.39 -13.52 5.80
C VAL A 74 6.27 -14.42 6.68
N ILE A 75 6.01 -15.72 6.70
CA ILE A 75 6.76 -16.66 7.56
C ILE A 75 8.23 -16.71 7.16
N THR A 76 8.54 -16.80 5.86
CA THR A 76 9.90 -17.07 5.36
C THR A 76 10.71 -15.81 5.09
N GLN A 77 10.10 -14.78 4.50
CA GLN A 77 10.81 -13.56 4.03
C GLN A 77 10.84 -12.45 5.08
N TRP A 78 9.96 -12.46 6.09
CA TRP A 78 9.99 -11.46 7.16
C TRP A 78 10.80 -11.93 8.37
N LEU A 79 11.61 -12.97 8.26
CA LEU A 79 12.54 -13.33 9.33
C LEU A 79 13.54 -12.17 9.57
N PRO A 80 13.90 -11.87 10.83
CA PRO A 80 13.48 -12.56 12.05
C PRO A 80 12.12 -12.09 12.61
N PHE A 81 11.56 -11.00 12.08
CA PHE A 81 10.32 -10.39 12.58
C PHE A 81 9.12 -11.37 12.61
N SER A 82 8.98 -12.23 11.61
CA SER A 82 7.91 -13.24 11.56
C SER A 82 7.92 -14.20 12.75
N ALA A 83 9.10 -14.47 13.32
CA ALA A 83 9.22 -15.29 14.52
C ALA A 83 8.44 -14.62 15.65
N PHE A 84 8.53 -13.31 15.85
CA PHE A 84 7.89 -12.59 16.95
C PHE A 84 6.35 -12.48 16.84
N LEU A 85 5.76 -12.72 15.66
CA LEU A 85 4.32 -12.54 15.42
C LEU A 85 3.39 -13.33 16.38
N PRO A 86 3.64 -14.61 16.72
CA PRO A 86 2.78 -15.36 17.64
C PRO A 86 2.69 -14.72 19.04
N TRP A 87 3.76 -14.07 19.50
CA TRP A 87 3.78 -13.37 20.78
C TRP A 87 2.95 -12.08 20.77
N LEU A 88 2.79 -11.45 19.61
CA LEU A 88 2.03 -10.21 19.43
C LEU A 88 0.52 -10.43 19.33
N VAL A 89 0.06 -11.66 19.09
CA VAL A 89 -1.37 -11.98 18.93
C VAL A 89 -2.20 -11.60 20.16
N ARG A 90 -1.70 -11.89 21.38
CA ARG A 90 -2.40 -11.56 22.63
C ARG A 90 -2.47 -10.04 22.86
N PRO A 91 -1.34 -9.30 22.84
CA PRO A 91 -1.36 -7.84 22.93
C PRO A 91 -2.26 -7.16 21.90
N TRP A 92 -2.23 -7.58 20.64
CA TRP A 92 -3.06 -6.99 19.59
C TRP A 92 -4.56 -7.25 19.79
N ARG A 93 -4.93 -8.44 20.27
CA ARG A 93 -6.33 -8.72 20.64
C ARG A 93 -6.79 -7.81 21.77
N ASP A 94 -5.94 -7.57 22.76
CA ASP A 94 -6.27 -6.73 23.90
C ASP A 94 -6.31 -5.25 23.49
N ALA A 95 -5.43 -4.80 22.59
CA ALA A 95 -5.44 -3.47 21.97
C ALA A 95 -6.70 -3.22 21.14
N TRP A 96 -7.17 -4.22 20.39
CA TRP A 96 -8.44 -4.16 19.66
C TRP A 96 -9.63 -3.96 20.61
N ARG A 97 -9.68 -4.70 21.73
CA ARG A 97 -10.70 -4.55 22.77
C ARG A 97 -10.68 -3.15 23.40
N GLN A 98 -9.49 -2.59 23.58
CA GLN A 98 -9.27 -1.26 24.12
C GLN A 98 -9.43 -0.14 23.07
N ARG A 99 -9.65 -0.50 21.80
CA ARG A 99 -9.72 0.41 20.65
C ARG A 99 -8.47 1.31 20.51
N ASP A 100 -7.29 0.76 20.79
CA ASP A 100 -6.05 1.48 20.63
C ASP A 100 -5.74 1.70 19.13
N ALA A 101 -5.97 2.93 18.67
CA ALA A 101 -5.76 3.33 17.28
C ALA A 101 -4.29 3.22 16.84
N ARG A 102 -3.32 3.28 17.78
CA ARG A 102 -1.89 3.16 17.47
C ARG A 102 -1.54 1.77 16.96
N VAL A 103 -2.30 0.76 17.36
CA VAL A 103 -2.10 -0.64 16.99
C VAL A 103 -3.07 -1.06 15.90
N TRP A 104 -4.37 -0.78 16.07
CA TRP A 104 -5.39 -1.22 15.12
C TRP A 104 -5.26 -0.55 13.76
N TRP A 105 -4.97 0.76 13.70
CA TRP A 105 -4.96 1.47 12.42
C TRP A 105 -3.85 0.97 11.47
N PRO A 106 -2.61 0.75 11.95
CA PRO A 106 -1.60 0.06 11.15
C PRO A 106 -1.97 -1.37 10.76
N LEU A 107 -2.58 -2.15 11.66
CA LEU A 107 -3.00 -3.52 11.35
C LEU A 107 -4.11 -3.56 10.30
N ALA A 108 -5.06 -2.63 10.35
CA ALA A 108 -6.12 -2.50 9.35
C ALA A 108 -5.53 -2.19 7.96
N TRP A 109 -4.54 -1.30 7.90
CA TRP A 109 -3.82 -1.01 6.65
C TRP A 109 -3.06 -2.23 6.14
N ALA A 110 -2.30 -2.91 7.01
CA ALA A 110 -1.57 -4.12 6.65
C ALA A 110 -2.52 -5.20 6.11
N LEU A 111 -3.68 -5.37 6.74
CA LEU A 111 -4.73 -6.29 6.29
C LEU A 111 -5.31 -5.88 4.93
N LEU A 112 -5.57 -4.59 4.70
CA LEU A 112 -6.05 -4.10 3.41
C LEU A 112 -5.05 -4.38 2.29
N VAL A 113 -3.76 -4.10 2.51
CA VAL A 113 -2.68 -4.43 1.57
C VAL A 113 -2.63 -5.94 1.32
N PHE A 114 -2.69 -6.75 2.38
CA PHE A 114 -2.67 -8.21 2.29
C PHE A 114 -3.84 -8.71 1.43
N VAL A 115 -5.07 -8.29 1.72
CA VAL A 115 -6.28 -8.71 1.00
C VAL A 115 -6.26 -8.26 -0.45
N PHE A 116 -5.90 -7.00 -0.69
CA PHE A 116 -5.81 -6.43 -2.04
C PHE A 116 -4.84 -7.22 -2.93
N PHE A 117 -3.62 -7.47 -2.45
CA PHE A 117 -2.64 -8.24 -3.23
C PHE A 117 -2.97 -9.73 -3.28
N SER A 118 -3.62 -10.29 -2.25
CA SER A 118 -4.09 -11.69 -2.28
C SER A 118 -5.14 -11.92 -3.37
N ALA A 119 -5.99 -10.91 -3.63
CA ALA A 119 -6.98 -10.93 -4.70
C ALA A 119 -6.36 -10.76 -6.10
N SER A 120 -5.12 -10.24 -6.21
CA SER A 120 -4.45 -10.07 -7.50
C SER A 120 -3.95 -11.42 -8.06
N PRO A 121 -4.20 -11.73 -9.34
CA PRO A 121 -3.74 -12.97 -9.98
C PRO A 121 -2.22 -13.01 -10.17
N GLY A 122 -1.56 -11.85 -10.29
CA GLY A 122 -0.11 -11.75 -10.30
C GLY A 122 0.40 -11.61 -8.88
N LYS A 123 0.92 -12.68 -8.28
CA LYS A 123 1.52 -12.60 -6.93
C LYS A 123 3.05 -12.59 -7.03
N ARG A 124 3.67 -11.52 -6.55
CA ARG A 124 5.11 -11.44 -6.26
C ARG A 124 5.28 -11.24 -4.76
N ASP A 125 6.31 -11.85 -4.19
CA ASP A 125 6.70 -11.73 -2.79
C ASP A 125 6.83 -10.26 -2.34
N MET A 126 7.44 -9.41 -3.17
CA MET A 126 7.63 -7.98 -2.89
C MET A 126 6.32 -7.20 -2.71
N TYR A 127 5.17 -7.71 -3.17
CA TYR A 127 3.91 -6.97 -3.13
C TYR A 127 3.38 -6.73 -1.73
N ILE A 128 3.80 -7.55 -0.75
CA ILE A 128 3.37 -7.37 0.63
C ILE A 128 4.32 -6.53 1.49
N LEU A 129 5.44 -6.08 0.93
CA LEU A 129 6.40 -5.22 1.65
C LEU A 129 5.77 -3.94 2.22
N PRO A 130 4.78 -3.28 1.58
CA PRO A 130 4.11 -2.13 2.18
C PRO A 130 3.36 -2.45 3.49
N ALA A 131 3.02 -3.71 3.75
CA ALA A 131 2.38 -4.13 5.00
C ALA A 131 3.39 -4.21 6.16
N LEU A 132 4.61 -4.67 5.90
CA LEU A 132 5.66 -4.89 6.91
C LEU A 132 5.90 -3.68 7.85
N PRO A 133 6.11 -2.43 7.36
CA PRO A 133 6.34 -1.29 8.26
C PRO A 133 5.13 -1.01 9.15
N MET A 134 3.90 -1.27 8.67
CA MET A 134 2.71 -1.06 9.48
C MET A 134 2.57 -2.12 10.57
N VAL A 135 2.94 -3.37 10.28
CA VAL A 135 2.99 -4.43 11.30
C VAL A 135 4.10 -4.13 12.31
N ALA A 136 5.24 -3.58 11.88
CA ALA A 136 6.30 -3.16 12.79
C ALA A 136 5.87 -1.99 13.71
N VAL A 137 5.15 -1.00 13.18
CA VAL A 137 4.57 0.10 13.98
C VAL A 137 3.55 -0.44 15.00
N ALA A 138 2.73 -1.42 14.61
CA ALA A 138 1.80 -2.08 15.53
C ALA A 138 2.50 -2.94 16.61
N ALA A 139 3.72 -3.40 16.34
CA ALA A 139 4.53 -4.17 17.26
C ALA A 139 5.34 -3.30 18.23
N ALA A 140 5.70 -2.07 17.82
CA ALA A 140 6.61 -1.18 18.55
C ALA A 140 6.28 -0.99 20.05
N PRO A 141 5.00 -0.81 20.47
CA PRO A 141 4.66 -0.65 21.89
C PRO A 141 4.99 -1.87 22.78
N TYR A 142 5.28 -3.02 22.18
CA TYR A 142 5.48 -4.30 22.88
C TYR A 142 6.91 -4.83 22.77
N LEU A 143 7.83 -4.10 22.14
CA LEU A 143 9.23 -4.50 21.95
C LEU A 143 10.19 -3.86 22.97
N GLU A 144 9.78 -2.80 23.66
CA GLU A 144 10.62 -2.05 24.62
C GLU A 144 10.31 -2.38 26.09
N SER A 145 9.77 -3.58 26.38
CA SER A 145 9.47 -4.01 27.75
C SER A 145 10.68 -4.56 28.49
#